data_AF-A0A3D1ZPL6-F1
#
_entry.id   AF-A0A3D1ZPL6-F1
#
_cell.length_a   1.000
_cell.length_b   1.000
_cell.length_c   1.000
_cell.angle_alpha   90.00
_cell.angle_beta   90.00
_cell.angle_gamma   90.00
#
_symmetry.space_group_name_H-M   'P 1'
#
loop_
_entity.id
_entity.type
_entity.pdbx_description
1 polymer ?
#
loop_
_entity_poly.entity_id
_entity_poly.type
_entity_poly.pdbx_seq_one_letter_code
_entity_poly.pdbx_strand_id
1 'polypeptide(L)'
;MTSEGYTRFDEERWAPEPAKSSTRTAFQRDRARLIHSSALRRLGAKTQILVAGTDDFARTRLTHTLEVAQIGRQIGASLGCDPDVVDCA
;
A
#
# COMPACT_ATOMS: atom_id res chain seq x y z
N MET A 1 -13.46 -6.27 -13.39
CA MET A 1 -12.47 -5.54 -14.21
C MET A 1 -11.12 -5.90 -13.65
N THR A 2 -10.36 -6.73 -14.35
CA THR A 2 -8.93 -6.92 -14.10
C THR A 2 -8.23 -5.61 -14.50
N SER A 3 -7.21 -5.20 -13.75
CA SER A 3 -6.40 -4.04 -14.14
C SER A 3 -5.72 -4.33 -15.48
N GLU A 4 -5.70 -3.36 -16.39
CA GLU A 4 -5.17 -3.52 -17.74
C GLU A 4 -3.70 -3.99 -17.67
N GLY A 5 -3.38 -5.14 -18.28
CA GLY A 5 -2.04 -5.75 -18.19
C GLY A 5 -1.84 -6.78 -17.06
N TYR A 6 -2.81 -6.97 -16.18
CA TYR A 6 -2.77 -8.00 -15.12
C TYR A 6 -3.68 -9.20 -15.45
N THR A 7 -3.21 -10.39 -15.08
CA THR A 7 -3.89 -11.65 -15.30
C THR A 7 -4.57 -12.16 -14.02
N ARG A 8 -5.36 -13.23 -14.14
CA ARG A 8 -5.95 -13.88 -12.95
C ARG A 8 -4.89 -14.40 -11.98
N PHE A 9 -3.73 -14.81 -12.49
CA PHE A 9 -2.61 -15.27 -11.69
C PHE A 9 -2.13 -14.17 -10.72
N ASP A 10 -2.07 -12.92 -11.18
CA ASP A 10 -1.65 -11.77 -10.37
C ASP A 10 -2.67 -11.41 -9.27
N GLU A 11 -3.92 -11.84 -9.42
CA GLU A 11 -5.00 -11.62 -8.46
C GLU A 11 -5.25 -12.83 -7.54
N GLU A 12 -4.44 -13.90 -7.65
CA GLU A 12 -4.61 -15.12 -6.88
C GLU A 12 -4.47 -14.88 -5.37
N ARG A 13 -5.26 -15.64 -4.60
CA ARG A 13 -5.28 -15.56 -3.13
C ARG A 13 -5.08 -16.95 -2.56
N TRP A 14 -4.25 -17.04 -1.53
CA TRP A 14 -4.04 -18.30 -0.81
C TRP A 14 -5.33 -18.88 -0.23
N ALA A 15 -6.15 -18.01 0.40
CA ALA A 15 -7.45 -18.40 0.91
C ALA A 15 -8.55 -18.00 -0.09
N PRO A 16 -9.49 -18.91 -0.44
CA PRO A 16 -10.62 -18.59 -1.29
C PRO A 16 -11.41 -17.42 -0.71
N GLU A 17 -11.60 -16.36 -1.50
CA GLU A 17 -12.35 -15.19 -1.07
C GLU A 17 -13.30 -14.74 -2.18
N PRO A 18 -14.63 -14.81 -1.96
CA PRO A 18 -15.58 -14.38 -2.96
C PRO A 18 -15.48 -12.86 -3.21
N ALA A 19 -15.92 -12.44 -4.39
CA ALA A 19 -16.05 -11.03 -4.72
C ALA A 19 -17.13 -10.40 -3.82
N LYS A 20 -16.71 -9.58 -2.85
CA LYS A 20 -17.61 -8.90 -1.91
C LYS A 20 -18.27 -7.64 -2.49
N SER A 21 -17.76 -7.13 -3.60
CA SER A 21 -18.22 -5.91 -4.25
C SER A 21 -17.77 -5.91 -5.71
N SER A 22 -18.65 -5.48 -6.62
CA SER A 22 -18.36 -5.32 -8.04
C SER A 22 -17.60 -4.03 -8.36
N THR A 23 -17.52 -3.08 -7.41
CA THR A 23 -16.98 -1.73 -7.65
C THR A 23 -15.51 -1.60 -7.31
N ARG A 24 -14.91 -2.58 -6.61
CA ARG A 24 -13.48 -2.57 -6.25
C ARG A 24 -12.71 -3.69 -6.93
N THR A 25 -11.53 -3.37 -7.45
CA THR A 25 -10.58 -4.36 -7.99
C THR A 25 -9.96 -5.19 -6.86
N ALA A 26 -9.27 -6.29 -7.21
CA ALA A 26 -8.53 -7.09 -6.25
C ALA A 26 -7.46 -6.27 -5.52
N PHE A 27 -6.67 -5.48 -6.26
CA PHE A 27 -5.59 -4.65 -5.72
C PHE A 27 -6.10 -3.53 -4.80
N GLN A 28 -7.22 -2.88 -5.15
CA GLN A 28 -7.88 -1.90 -4.27
C GLN A 28 -8.29 -2.49 -2.93
N ARG A 29 -8.70 -3.77 -2.90
CA ARG A 29 -9.06 -4.46 -1.67
C ARG A 29 -7.84 -4.74 -0.81
N ASP A 30 -6.72 -5.12 -1.41
CA ASP A 30 -5.49 -5.43 -0.68
C ASP A 30 -4.85 -4.17 -0.12
N ARG A 31 -4.82 -3.09 -0.91
CA ARG A 31 -4.45 -1.76 -0.42
C ARG A 31 -5.28 -1.33 0.79
N ALA A 32 -6.61 -1.50 0.73
CA ALA A 32 -7.47 -1.16 1.87
C ALA A 32 -7.13 -1.96 3.13
N ARG A 33 -6.75 -3.24 3.00
CA ARG A 33 -6.32 -4.06 4.15
C ARG A 33 -5.03 -3.55 4.76
N LEU A 34 -4.06 -3.17 3.94
CA LEU A 34 -2.79 -2.62 4.43
C LEU A 34 -3.01 -1.29 5.14
N ILE A 35 -3.75 -0.36 4.53
CA ILE A 35 -4.06 0.96 5.09
C ILE A 35 -4.76 0.84 6.45
N HIS A 36 -5.69 -0.11 6.58
CA HIS A 36 -6.43 -0.32 7.83
C HIS A 36 -5.78 -1.35 8.77
N SER A 37 -4.57 -1.83 8.48
CA SER A 37 -3.89 -2.80 9.33
C SER A 37 -3.39 -2.17 10.63
N SER A 38 -3.34 -2.97 11.70
CA SER A 38 -2.70 -2.56 12.95
C SER A 38 -1.19 -2.41 12.79
N ALA A 39 -0.57 -3.17 11.87
CA ALA A 39 0.85 -3.09 11.56
C ALA A 39 1.23 -1.70 11.01
N LEU A 40 0.50 -1.19 10.02
CA LEU A 40 0.76 0.13 9.45
C LEU A 40 0.56 1.24 10.50
N ARG A 41 -0.51 1.16 11.31
CA ARG A 41 -0.73 2.13 12.40
C ARG A 41 0.43 2.18 13.39
N ARG A 42 1.03 1.03 13.73
CA ARG A 42 2.18 0.98 14.65
C ARG A 42 3.41 1.69 14.10
N LEU A 43 3.55 1.84 12.78
CA LEU A 43 4.67 2.58 12.19
C LEU A 43 4.67 4.06 12.57
N GLY A 44 3.50 4.64 12.92
CA GLY A 44 3.39 6.02 13.38
C GLY A 44 4.10 6.28 14.72
N ALA A 45 4.35 5.23 15.51
CA ALA A 45 5.13 5.31 16.74
C ALA A 45 6.54 4.71 16.60
N LYS A 46 6.94 4.27 15.39
CA LYS A 46 8.28 3.75 15.13
C LYS A 46 9.16 4.84 14.55
N THR A 47 10.35 4.93 15.10
CA THR A 47 11.36 5.92 14.79
C THR A 47 11.99 5.62 13.41
N GLN A 48 12.24 6.67 12.63
CA GLN A 48 13.08 6.58 11.43
C GLN A 48 14.36 7.37 11.71
N ILE A 49 15.42 6.64 12.10
CA ILE A 49 16.75 7.18 12.43
C ILE A 49 16.79 7.98 13.74
N LEU A 50 15.96 9.01 13.90
CA LEU A 50 15.83 9.82 15.12
C LEU A 50 14.67 9.33 16.00
N VAL A 51 14.80 9.50 17.32
CA VAL A 51 13.75 9.08 18.26
C VAL A 51 12.46 9.85 17.98
N ALA A 52 11.38 9.13 17.72
CA ALA A 52 10.08 9.74 17.46
C ALA A 52 9.56 10.38 18.77
N GLY A 53 9.02 11.60 18.65
CA GLY A 53 8.49 12.36 19.79
C GLY A 53 9.52 13.22 20.54
N THR A 54 10.78 13.29 20.08
CA THR A 54 11.77 14.24 20.62
C THR A 54 11.82 15.57 19.85
N ASP A 55 11.21 15.62 18.67
CA ASP A 55 11.05 16.79 17.81
C ASP A 55 9.71 16.65 17.07
N ASP A 56 8.97 17.75 16.93
CA ASP A 56 7.67 17.82 16.24
C ASP A 56 7.77 17.43 14.76
N PHE A 57 8.97 17.55 14.17
CA PHE A 57 9.26 17.20 12.78
C PHE A 57 10.03 15.88 12.62
N ALA A 58 10.24 15.12 13.70
CA ALA A 58 10.92 13.83 13.62
C ALA A 58 10.14 12.87 12.72
N ARG A 59 10.78 12.41 11.64
CA ARG A 59 10.20 11.39 10.76
C ARG A 59 9.94 10.10 11.53
N THR A 60 8.75 9.55 11.34
CA THR A 60 8.40 8.19 11.75
C THR A 60 8.57 7.23 10.58
N ARG A 61 8.56 5.93 10.84
CA ARG A 61 8.52 4.93 9.77
C ARG A 61 7.27 5.12 8.92
N LEU A 62 6.14 5.52 9.50
CA LEU A 62 4.91 5.77 8.74
C LEU A 62 5.08 6.92 7.75
N THR A 63 5.56 8.08 8.20
CA THR A 63 5.75 9.24 7.32
C THR A 63 6.74 8.92 6.21
N HIS A 64 7.80 8.19 6.53
CA HIS A 64 8.75 7.74 5.51
C HIS A 64 8.11 6.76 4.51
N THR A 65 7.34 5.78 4.98
CA THR A 65 6.60 4.86 4.12
C THR A 65 5.62 5.59 3.19
N LEU A 66 4.95 6.65 3.66
CA LEU A 66 4.05 7.44 2.82
C LEU A 66 4.79 8.23 1.74
N GLU A 67 5.95 8.81 2.07
CA GLU A 67 6.82 9.48 1.08
C GLU A 67 7.30 8.47 0.01
N VAL A 68 7.75 7.29 0.43
CA VAL A 68 8.19 6.21 -0.48
C VAL A 68 7.04 5.73 -1.37
N ALA A 69 5.85 5.53 -0.82
CA ALA A 69 4.67 5.12 -1.60
C ALA A 69 4.28 6.17 -2.64
N GLN A 70 4.36 7.46 -2.31
CA GLN A 70 4.05 8.55 -3.24
C GLN A 70 5.06 8.62 -4.39
N ILE A 71 6.36 8.48 -4.12
CA ILE A 71 7.41 8.42 -5.15
C ILE A 71 7.25 7.16 -5.99
N GLY A 72 7.06 6.00 -5.35
CA GLY A 72 6.87 4.71 -6.00
C GLY A 72 5.70 4.74 -6.98
N ARG A 73 4.56 5.32 -6.57
CA ARG A 73 3.38 5.51 -7.42
C ARG A 73 3.68 6.33 -8.67
N GLN A 74 4.47 7.41 -8.57
CA GLN A 74 4.86 8.20 -9.74
C GLN A 74 5.74 7.39 -10.70
N ILE A 75 6.69 6.62 -10.17
CA ILE A 75 7.55 5.74 -10.97
C ILE A 75 6.72 4.64 -11.63
N GLY A 76 5.86 3.95 -10.88
CA GLY A 76 5.00 2.89 -11.38
C GLY A 76 4.03 3.37 -12.46
N ALA A 77 3.44 4.55 -12.29
CA ALA A 77 2.59 5.15 -13.32
C ALA A 77 3.34 5.37 -14.65
N SER A 78 4.61 5.80 -14.60
CA SER A 78 5.44 5.95 -15.81
C SER A 78 5.76 4.62 -16.52
N LEU A 79 5.62 3.50 -15.80
CA LEU A 79 5.86 2.15 -16.30
C LEU A 79 4.56 1.38 -16.62
N GLY A 80 3.40 2.01 -16.43
CA GLY A 80 2.09 1.36 -16.63
C GLY A 80 1.69 0.39 -15.52
N CYS A 81 2.32 0.46 -14.34
CA CYS A 81 1.93 -0.37 -13.20
C CYS A 81 0.61 0.10 -12.57
N ASP A 82 -0.17 -0.86 -12.05
CA ASP A 82 -1.36 -0.54 -11.27
C ASP A 82 -0.95 0.19 -9.97
N PRO A 83 -1.51 1.38 -9.71
CA PRO A 83 -1.13 2.18 -8.56
C PRO A 83 -1.43 1.52 -7.20
N ASP A 84 -2.46 0.68 -7.11
CA ASP A 84 -2.83 0.00 -5.88
C ASP A 84 -1.90 -1.17 -5.60
N VAL A 85 -1.32 -1.81 -6.63
CA VAL A 85 -0.22 -2.78 -6.47
C VAL A 85 1.01 -2.09 -5.91
N VAL A 86 1.39 -0.94 -6.49
CA VAL A 86 2.59 -0.20 -6.08
C VAL A 86 2.50 0.28 -4.64
N ASP A 87 1.33 0.74 -4.19
CA ASP A 87 1.11 1.14 -2.79
C ASP A 87 1.21 -0.02 -1.79
N CYS A 88 1.13 -1.28 -2.27
CA CYS A 88 1.22 -2.47 -1.44
C CYS A 88 2.63 -3.09 -1.38
N ALA A 89 3.57 -2.65 -2.24
CA ALA A 89 4.94 -3.14 -2.31
C ALA A 89 5.83 -2.54 -1.20
#